data_AF-C8KH69-F1
#
_entry.id   AF-C8KH69-F1
#
_cell.length_a   1.000
_cell.length_b   1.000
_cell.length_c   1.000
_cell.angle_alpha   90.00
_cell.angle_beta   90.00
_cell.angle_gamma   90.00
#
_symmetry.space_group_name_H-M   'P 1'
#
loop_
_entity.id
_entity.type
_entity.pdbx_description
1 polymer ?
#
loop_
_entity_poly.entity_id
_entity_poly.type
_entity_poly.pdbx_seq_one_letter_code
_entity_poly.pdbx_strand_id
1 'polypeptide(L)' 'LFILDEMRNKSLEEGKATTGEGLEWGVLFGFGPGLTVETVVLHSVSAAN' A
#
# COMPACT_ATOMS: atom_id res chain seq x y z
N LEU A 1 -7.81 -10.35 -5.50
CA LEU A 1 -7.73 -9.03 -4.87
C LEU A 1 -6.50 -9.03 -3.98
N PHE A 2 -5.51 -8.19 -4.27
CA PHE A 2 -4.31 -8.01 -3.44
C PHE A 2 -4.46 -6.75 -2.60
N ILE A 3 -3.94 -6.71 -1.38
CA ILE A 3 -4.18 -5.58 -0.44
C ILE A 3 -3.68 -4.24 -0.99
N LEU A 4 -2.60 -4.24 -1.78
CA LEU A 4 -2.10 -3.02 -2.41
C LEU A 4 -2.99 -2.51 -3.55
N ASP A 5 -3.78 -3.38 -4.18
CA ASP A 5 -4.78 -2.95 -5.18
C ASP A 5 -5.96 -2.26 -4.50
N GLU A 6 -6.42 -2.78 -3.37
CA GLU A 6 -7.49 -2.16 -2.58
C GLU A 6 -7.05 -0.79 -2.05
N MET A 7 -5.85 -0.69 -1.49
CA MET A 7 -5.26 0.57 -1.05
C MET A 7 -5.16 1.60 -2.19
N ARG A 8 -4.73 1.16 -3.38
CA ARG A 8 -4.65 2.02 -4.57
C ARG A 8 -6.04 2.51 -5.00
N ASN A 9 -7.02 1.60 -5.11
CA ASN A 9 -8.38 1.94 -5.55
C ASN A 9 -9.04 2.93 -4.58
N LYS A 10 -8.95 2.68 -3.28
CA LYS A 10 -9.44 3.59 -2.24
C LYS A 10 -8.77 4.97 -2.31
N SER A 11 -7.45 5.00 -2.53
CA SER A 11 -6.71 6.26 -2.68
C SER A 11 -7.23 7.09 -3.86
N LEU A 12 -7.58 6.44 -4.98
CA LEU A 12 -8.16 7.09 -6.15
C LEU A 12 -9.60 7.58 -5.88
N GLU A 13 -10.44 6.75 -5.27
CA GLU A 13 -11.82 7.09 -4.89
C GLU A 13 -11.88 8.30 -3.95
N GLU A 14 -10.94 8.40 -3.01
CA GLU A 14 -10.84 9.50 -2.06
C GLU A 14 -10.05 10.71 -2.60
N GLY A 15 -9.57 10.68 -3.84
CA GLY A 15 -8.82 11.78 -4.46
C GLY A 15 -7.49 12.10 -3.75
N LYS A 16 -6.83 11.09 -3.17
CA LYS A 16 -5.53 11.27 -2.50
C LYS A 16 -4.43 11.60 -3.50
N ALA A 17 -3.37 12.23 -3.02
CA ALA A 17 -2.23 12.61 -3.86
C ALA A 17 -1.38 11.42 -4.33
N THR A 18 -1.36 10.32 -3.56
CA THR A 18 -0.52 9.14 -3.83
C THR A 18 -1.32 7.85 -3.73
N THR A 19 -0.81 6.78 -4.32
CA THR A 19 -1.37 5.42 -4.19
C THR A 19 -1.28 4.83 -2.78
N GLY A 20 -0.56 5.48 -1.87
CA GLY A 20 -0.37 5.09 -0.47
C GLY A 20 -1.24 5.91 0.47
N GLU A 21 -2.51 6.10 0.13
CA GLU A 21 -3.49 6.90 0.91
C GLU A 21 -3.06 8.36 1.13
N GLY A 22 -2.25 8.91 0.23
CA GLY A 22 -1.68 10.26 0.33
C GLY A 22 -0.34 10.34 1.07
N LEU A 23 0.20 9.21 1.53
CA LEU A 23 1.53 9.11 2.15
C LEU A 23 2.59 8.70 1.12
N GLU A 24 3.85 9.06 1.36
CA GLU A 24 4.99 8.69 0.51
C GLU A 24 5.52 7.28 0.82
N TRP A 25 5.54 6.92 2.10
CA TRP A 25 6.14 5.67 2.57
C TRP A 25 5.12 4.84 3.34
N GLY A 26 5.24 3.51 3.21
CA GLY A 26 4.42 2.54 3.94
C GLY A 26 5.19 1.27 4.24
N VAL A 27 4.57 0.39 5.03
CA VAL A 27 5.08 -0.95 5.31
C VAL A 27 3.99 -1.98 5.04
N LEU A 28 4.36 -3.09 4.41
CA LEU A 28 3.51 -4.26 4.26
C LEU A 28 4.08 -5.42 5.07
N PHE A 29 3.21 -6.05 5.84
CA PHE A 29 3.50 -7.24 6.63
C PHE A 29 2.87 -8.48 6.00
N GLY A 30 3.68 -9.49 5.71
CA GLY A 30 3.24 -10.84 5.37
C GLY A 30 3.43 -11.77 6.56
N PHE A 31 2.40 -12.54 6.91
CA PHE A 31 2.45 -13.52 8.00
C PHE A 31 2.36 -14.94 7.44
N GLY A 32 3.41 -15.74 7.68
CA GLY A 32 3.50 -17.13 7.22
C GLY A 32 3.38 -18.15 8.35
N PRO A 33 3.23 -19.46 8.05
CA PRO A 33 3.18 -20.51 9.05
C PRO A 33 4.48 -20.56 9.89
N GLY A 34 4.34 -20.64 11.22
CA GLY A 34 5.45 -20.56 12.18
C GLY A 34 5.55 -19.19 12.83
N LEU A 35 6.77 -18.64 12.92
CA LEU A 35 7.08 -17.31 13.48
C LEU A 35 7.75 -16.42 12.40
N THR A 36 7.26 -16.48 11.16
CA THR A 36 7.83 -15.70 10.05
C THR A 36 6.98 -14.46 9.79
N VAL A 37 7.65 -13.30 9.80
CA VAL A 37 7.10 -12.02 9.38
C VAL A 37 7.95 -11.50 8.22
N GLU A 38 7.31 -11.29 7.07
CA GLU A 38 7.91 -10.62 5.93
C GLU A 38 7.57 -9.13 6.02
N THR A 39 8.57 -8.27 6.03
CA THR A 39 8.40 -6.82 6.11
C THR A 39 8.92 -6.19 4.83
N VAL A 40 8.05 -5.50 4.10
CA VAL A 40 8.40 -4.79 2.87
C VAL A 40 8.20 -3.29 3.08
N VAL A 41 9.24 -2.50 2.83
CA VAL A 41 9.13 -1.04 2.76
C VAL A 41 8.58 -0.66 1.38
N LEU A 42 7.57 0.19 1.37
CA LEU A 42 6.88 0.63 0.16
C LEU A 42 7.12 2.11 -0.07
N HIS A 43 7.43 2.47 -1.30
CA HIS A 43 7.38 3.84 -1.79
C HIS A 43 6.13 4.01 -2.65
N SER A 44 5.35 5.04 -2.38
CA SER A 44 4.12 5.31 -3.12
C SER A 44 4.41 6.08 -4.41
N VAL A 45 3.41 6.07 -5.30
CA VAL A 45 3.47 6.80 -6.57
C VAL A 45 2.37 7.84 -6.60
N SER A 46 2.51 8.87 -7.43
CA SER A 46 1.42 9.84 -7.69
C SER A 46 0.15 9.08 -8.09
N ALA A 47 -0.98 9.45 -7.48
CA ALA A 47 -2.30 8.92 -7.85
C ALA A 47 -2.89 9.63 -9.07
N ALA A 48 -2.40 10.83 -9.38
CA ALA A 48 -2.69 11.52 -10.63
C ALA A 48 -1.64 11.13 -11.67
N ASN A 49 -2.10 10.65 -12.84
CA ASN A 49 -1.31 10.64 -14.07
C ASN A 49 -1.32 12.02 -14.71
#